data_AF-A0AB73IMM3-F1
#
_entry.id   AF-A0AB73IMM3-F1
#
_cell.length_a   1.000
_cell.length_b   1.000
_cell.length_c   1.000
_cell.angle_alpha   90.00
_cell.angle_beta   90.00
_cell.angle_gamma   90.00
#
_symmetry.space_group_name_H-M   'P 1'
#
loop_
_entity.id
_entity.type
_entity.pdbx_description
1 polymer ?
#
loop_
_entity_poly.entity_id
_entity_poly.type
_entity_poly.pdbx_seq_one_letter_code
_entity_poly.pdbx_strand_id
1 'polypeptide(L)'
;MNKSIGNLTVFAAVALSAMGMNVANAQSSVTIYGIVDDGFNWTSNSGGHKLYGMSSGVIQASRWDCVAKRTWAEVWLHCLSSRTVSI
;
A
#
# COMPACT_ATOMS: atom_id res chain seq x y z
N MET A 1 -19.42 -48.57 22.60
CA MET A 1 -19.71 -47.15 22.93
C MET A 1 -18.62 -46.19 22.42
N ASN A 2 -17.82 -46.55 21.40
CA ASN A 2 -16.67 -45.74 20.91
C ASN A 2 -16.88 -45.09 19.53
N LYS A 3 -17.97 -45.42 18.82
CA LYS A 3 -18.25 -44.90 17.46
C LYS A 3 -18.74 -43.44 17.45
N SER A 4 -19.41 -42.96 18.51
CA SER A 4 -19.89 -41.57 18.55
C SER A 4 -18.79 -40.56 18.86
N ILE A 5 -17.75 -40.97 19.60
CA ILE A 5 -16.61 -40.12 19.96
C ILE A 5 -15.75 -39.78 18.72
N GLY A 6 -15.57 -40.74 17.80
CA GLY A 6 -14.82 -40.50 16.56
C GLY A 6 -15.51 -39.56 15.57
N ASN A 7 -16.85 -39.58 15.50
CA ASN A 7 -17.58 -38.62 14.67
C ASN A 7 -17.53 -37.22 15.29
N LEU A 8 -17.62 -37.12 16.62
CA LEU A 8 -17.58 -35.85 17.34
C LEU A 8 -16.23 -35.13 17.15
N THR A 9 -15.11 -35.84 17.16
CA THR A 9 -13.78 -35.27 16.94
C THR A 9 -13.58 -34.79 15.51
N VAL A 10 -14.14 -35.50 14.52
CA VAL A 10 -14.09 -35.08 13.11
C VAL A 10 -14.93 -33.82 12.87
N PHE A 11 -16.13 -33.73 13.45
CA PHE A 11 -16.95 -32.51 13.36
C PHE A 11 -16.27 -31.30 14.02
N ALA A 12 -15.62 -31.50 15.17
CA ALA A 12 -14.86 -30.44 15.85
C ALA A 12 -13.64 -29.97 15.03
N ALA A 13 -12.91 -30.89 14.38
CA ALA A 13 -11.77 -30.55 13.55
C ALA A 13 -12.16 -29.75 12.29
N VAL A 14 -13.27 -30.12 11.64
CA VAL A 14 -13.80 -29.37 10.48
C VAL A 14 -14.26 -27.97 10.89
N ALA A 15 -14.94 -27.84 12.04
CA ALA A 15 -15.38 -26.55 12.56
C ALA A 15 -14.19 -25.62 12.88
N LEU A 16 -13.11 -26.15 13.46
CA LEU A 16 -11.89 -25.36 13.73
C LEU A 16 -11.22 -24.87 12.44
N SER A 17 -11.16 -25.72 11.41
CA SER A 17 -10.55 -25.35 10.12
C SER A 17 -11.33 -24.27 9.36
N ALA A 18 -12.66 -24.21 9.53
CA ALA A 18 -13.52 -23.22 8.90
C ALA A 18 -13.41 -21.81 9.52
N MET A 19 -12.93 -21.70 10.76
CA MET A 19 -12.78 -20.41 11.46
C MET A 19 -11.41 -19.74 11.24
N GLY A 20 -10.43 -20.46 10.69
CA GLY A 20 -9.03 -20.05 10.65
C GLY A 20 -8.57 -19.23 9.43
N MET A 21 -9.46 -18.84 8.51
CA MET A 21 -9.06 -18.23 7.23
C MET A 21 -9.79 -16.90 6.94
N ASN A 22 -9.81 -15.98 7.89
CA ASN A 22 -10.11 -14.58 7.59
C ASN A 22 -8.80 -13.88 7.20
N VAL A 23 -8.41 -13.99 5.93
CA VAL A 23 -7.33 -13.16 5.38
C VAL A 23 -7.86 -11.73 5.30
N ALA A 24 -7.59 -10.92 6.32
CA ALA A 24 -7.80 -9.48 6.27
C ALA A 24 -6.88 -8.92 5.17
N ASN A 25 -7.44 -8.76 3.97
CA ASN A 25 -6.73 -8.16 2.84
C ASN A 25 -6.77 -6.65 3.04
N ALA A 26 -5.85 -6.11 3.83
CA ALA A 26 -5.65 -4.68 3.92
C ALA A 26 -5.31 -4.13 2.53
N GLN A 27 -6.31 -3.58 1.84
CA GLN A 27 -6.18 -3.08 0.48
C GLN A 27 -5.28 -1.84 0.49
N SER A 28 -4.00 -2.05 0.21
CA SER A 28 -2.98 -1.01 0.12
C SER A 28 -2.91 -0.50 -1.32
N SER A 29 -3.55 0.63 -1.60
CA SER A 29 -3.33 1.34 -2.87
C SER A 29 -2.31 2.46 -2.64
N VAL A 30 -1.22 2.43 -3.41
CA VAL A 30 -0.24 3.52 -3.46
C VAL A 30 -0.41 4.23 -4.81
N THR A 31 -0.64 5.54 -4.75
CA THR A 31 -0.59 6.39 -5.95
C THR A 31 0.74 7.11 -5.95
N ILE A 32 1.50 6.95 -7.04
CA ILE A 32 2.76 7.67 -7.27
C ILE A 32 2.47 8.80 -8.26
N TYR A 33 2.93 10.00 -7.94
CA TYR A 33 2.83 11.16 -8.81
C TYR A 33 4.14 11.93 -8.76
N GLY A 34 4.42 12.70 -9.80
CA GLY A 34 5.65 13.45 -9.88
C GLY A 34 5.64 14.45 -11.02
N ILE A 35 6.65 15.28 -11.04
CA ILE A 35 6.90 16.29 -12.07
C ILE A 35 8.33 16.07 -12.56
N VAL A 36 8.51 16.11 -13.87
CA VAL A 36 9.82 16.10 -14.53
C VAL A 36 9.98 17.43 -15.25
N ASP A 37 11.03 18.16 -14.91
CA ASP A 37 11.34 19.47 -15.48
C ASP A 37 12.79 19.48 -16.00
N ASP A 38 12.93 19.68 -17.30
CA ASP A 38 14.22 19.85 -17.97
C ASP A 38 14.08 20.96 -19.00
N GLY A 39 15.07 21.84 -19.06
CA GLY A 39 15.04 23.06 -19.85
C GLY A 39 16.28 23.21 -20.70
N PHE A 40 16.08 23.57 -21.97
CA PHE A 40 17.16 23.95 -22.85
C PHE A 40 17.50 25.43 -22.66
N ASN A 41 18.72 25.71 -22.24
CA ASN A 41 19.23 27.04 -22.01
C ASN A 41 20.12 27.48 -23.17
N TRP A 42 19.84 28.66 -23.71
CA TRP A 42 20.68 29.33 -24.69
C TRP A 42 21.19 30.65 -24.13
N THR A 43 22.50 30.77 -24.01
CA THR A 43 23.15 32.03 -23.66
C THR A 43 23.78 32.61 -24.91
N SER A 44 23.28 33.78 -25.33
CA SER A 44 23.74 34.45 -26.55
C SER A 44 25.17 35.00 -26.42
N ASN A 45 25.61 35.32 -25.21
CA ASN A 45 26.96 35.78 -24.93
C ASN A 45 27.46 35.29 -23.56
N SER A 46 28.36 34.32 -23.57
CA SER A 46 29.20 33.94 -22.45
C SER A 46 30.66 34.15 -22.87
N GLY A 47 31.26 35.27 -22.43
CA GLY A 47 32.65 35.61 -22.77
C GLY A 47 32.92 35.86 -24.26
N GLY A 48 31.92 36.28 -25.04
CA GLY A 48 32.02 36.52 -26.48
C GLY A 48 31.53 35.37 -27.37
N HIS A 49 31.14 34.24 -26.79
CA HIS A 49 30.67 33.05 -27.51
C HIS A 49 29.23 32.66 -27.13
N LYS A 50 28.57 31.88 -27.99
CA LYS A 50 27.24 31.31 -27.70
C LYS A 50 27.41 30.03 -26.89
N LEU A 51 26.62 29.88 -25.84
CA LEU A 51 26.60 28.67 -25.02
C LEU A 51 25.21 28.04 -25.07
N TYR A 52 25.19 26.72 -25.22
CA TYR A 52 23.98 25.90 -25.17
C TYR A 52 24.15 24.87 -24.06
N GLY A 53 23.12 24.70 -23.23
CA GLY A 53 23.16 23.75 -22.13
C GLY A 53 21.76 23.23 -21.81
N MET A 54 21.70 22.06 -21.17
CA MET A 54 20.48 21.55 -20.56
C MET A 54 20.59 21.69 -19.05
N SER A 55 19.48 22.04 -18.42
CA SER A 55 19.41 22.18 -16.97
C SER A 55 18.11 21.57 -16.48
N SER A 56 18.21 20.72 -15.46
CA SER A 56 17.04 20.19 -14.75
C SER A 56 16.53 21.20 -13.73
N GLY A 57 15.21 21.26 -13.54
CA GLY A 57 14.59 22.07 -12.50
C GLY A 57 14.70 23.58 -12.70
N VAL A 58 14.53 24.04 -13.95
CA VAL A 58 14.61 25.46 -14.34
C VAL A 58 13.42 26.25 -13.79
N ILE A 59 12.22 25.67 -13.81
CA ILE A 59 11.00 26.32 -13.30
C ILE A 59 10.59 25.70 -11.96
N GLN A 60 10.61 24.37 -11.87
CA GLN A 60 10.38 23.63 -10.63
C GLN A 60 11.27 22.40 -10.60
N ALA A 61 11.83 22.07 -9.44
CA ALA A 61 12.64 20.87 -9.29
C ALA A 61 11.86 19.58 -9.62
N SER A 62 12.51 18.68 -10.35
CA SER A 62 12.01 17.33 -10.62
C SER A 62 11.85 16.55 -9.31
N ARG A 63 10.65 16.00 -9.07
CA ARG A 63 10.34 15.26 -7.83
C ARG A 63 9.28 14.19 -8.05
N TRP A 64 9.31 13.19 -7.17
CA TRP A 64 8.39 12.06 -7.15
C TRP A 64 7.89 11.87 -5.73
N ASP A 65 6.58 11.71 -5.58
CA ASP A 65 5.90 11.57 -4.32
C ASP A 65 4.97 10.36 -4.37
N CYS A 66 4.65 9.79 -3.21
CA CYS A 66 3.69 8.71 -3.08
C CYS A 66 2.69 8.95 -1.96
N VAL A 67 1.43 8.60 -2.21
CA VAL A 67 0.36 8.68 -1.22
C VAL A 67 -0.27 7.31 -1.07
N ALA A 68 -0.21 6.77 0.15
CA ALA A 68 -0.86 5.53 0.52
C ALA A 68 -2.28 5.80 1.01
N LYS A 69 -3.27 5.07 0.49
CA LYS A 69 -4.65 5.11 1.01
C LYS A 69 -4.86 3.94 1.96
N ARG A 70 -5.38 4.22 3.15
CA ARG A 70 -5.81 3.21 4.13
C ARG A 70 -7.32 3.34 4.30
N THR A 71 -8.07 2.25 4.13
CA THR A 71 -9.51 2.24 4.34
C THR A 71 -9.84 2.02 5.82
N TRP A 72 -10.57 2.95 6.42
CA TRP A 72 -10.97 2.92 7.84
C TRP A 72 -11.86 1.72 8.24
N ALA A 73 -12.50 1.06 7.28
CA ALA A 73 -13.39 -0.07 7.51
C ALA A 73 -12.66 -1.30 8.12
N GLU A 74 -11.36 -1.48 7.85
CA GLU A 74 -10.62 -2.63 8.40
C GLU A 74 -10.13 -2.42 9.84
N VAL A 75 -9.80 -1.17 10.22
CA VAL A 75 -9.36 -0.86 11.60
C VAL A 75 -10.51 -1.10 12.59
N TRP A 76 -11.74 -0.80 12.19
CA TRP A 76 -12.93 -1.02 13.01
C TRP A 76 -13.24 -2.51 13.22
N LEU A 77 -13.06 -3.34 12.19
CA LEU A 77 -13.24 -4.79 12.28
C LEU A 77 -12.16 -5.45 13.16
N HIS A 78 -10.93 -4.94 13.16
CA HIS A 78 -9.87 -5.40 14.07
C HIS A 78 -10.20 -5.11 15.55
N CYS A 79 -10.75 -3.93 15.85
CA CYS A 79 -11.19 -3.56 17.21
C CYS A 79 -12.45 -4.31 17.69
N LEU A 80 -13.39 -4.64 16.79
CA LEU A 80 -14.57 -5.45 17.09
C LEU A 80 -14.21 -6.92 17.37
N SER A 81 -13.24 -7.47 16.62
CA SER A 81 -12.76 -8.85 16.80
C SER A 81 -12.07 -9.07 18.14
N SER A 82 -11.44 -8.06 18.72
CA SER A 82 -10.81 -8.16 20.05
C SER A 82 -11.79 -8.19 21.23
N ARG A 83 -13.11 -8.04 20.97
CA ARG A 83 -14.14 -7.95 22.02
C ARG A 83 -15.13 -9.13 22.03
N THR A 84 -14.92 -10.16 21.21
CA THR A 84 -15.82 -11.33 21.08
C THR A 84 -15.27 -12.65 21.65
N VAL A 85 -14.09 -12.65 22.26
CA VAL A 85 -13.60 -13.79 23.07
C VAL A 85 -13.55 -13.38 24.53
N SER A 86 -14.73 -13.34 25.13
CA SER A 86 -14.95 -13.35 26.59
C SER A 86 -16.29 -14.03 26.81
N ILE A 87 -16.36 -15.32 26.48
CA ILE A 87 -17.31 -16.28 27.05
C ILE A 87 -16.51 -17.50 27.53
#